data_AF-A0A0D6MCW5-F1
#
_entry.id   AF-A0A0D6MCW5-F1
#
_cell.length_a   1.000
_cell.length_b   1.000
_cell.length_c   1.000
_cell.angle_alpha   90.00
_cell.angle_beta   90.00
_cell.angle_gamma   90.00
#
_symmetry.space_group_name_H-M   'P 1'
#
loop_
_entity.id
_entity.type
_entity.pdbx_description
1 polymer ?
#
loop_
_entity_poly.entity_id
_entity_poly.type
_entity_poly.pdbx_seq_one_letter_code
_entity_poly.pdbx_strand_id
1 'polypeptide(L)'
;MFWLFAPIVSKLAVRPSPSQSELDAPIDTRVGRVQLVPGYFYKVSGVNQYFDFDTATGWITVRSTVDRERCNGSVDLLLVATPPSIVHVVVIVLDVNDHAPEFPVPFQNVSLVESSAIGTRIPLLPATDPDAGRNGTVVEYGIENTVDEFGLIYDDAGLLYLEVRLPLDRESKQLVTMNISAKDGGIPARTGYTTVYVEILDVNDNAPTFSSRELEAKWNGRPAPNTSRSADQQICSTISGLAATPIATLNATDADHGRNGEIIYSIPGAEREHFRIEGSQVFAQVRDKLRPLVWSQFCATTKC
;
A
#
# COMPACT_ATOMS: atom_id res chain seq x y z
N MET A 1 59.55 38.77 -12.24
CA MET A 1 59.30 37.66 -11.31
C MET A 1 57.80 37.42 -11.29
N PHE A 2 57.32 36.53 -12.17
CA PHE A 2 55.90 36.22 -12.31
C PHE A 2 55.48 35.28 -11.18
N TRP A 3 54.79 35.80 -10.17
CA TRP A 3 54.08 34.96 -9.23
C TRP A 3 52.75 34.57 -9.86
N LEU A 4 52.68 33.35 -10.40
CA LEU A 4 51.43 32.64 -10.65
C LEU A 4 50.77 32.41 -9.28
N PHE A 5 49.86 33.29 -8.88
CA PHE A 5 48.97 32.98 -7.76
C PHE A 5 47.98 31.92 -8.26
N ALA A 6 48.11 30.71 -7.71
CA ALA A 6 47.06 29.71 -7.81
C ALA A 6 45.74 30.32 -7.27
N PRO A 7 44.58 29.95 -7.82
CA PRO A 7 43.30 30.42 -7.29
C PRO A 7 43.23 30.14 -5.80
N ILE A 8 43.06 31.19 -4.98
CA ILE A 8 42.83 31.05 -3.54
C ILE A 8 41.40 30.56 -3.41
N VAL A 9 41.23 29.26 -3.17
CA VAL A 9 39.94 28.67 -2.83
C VAL A 9 39.71 28.90 -1.33
N SER A 10 38.86 29.87 -1.00
CA SER A 10 38.38 30.08 0.37
C SER A 10 37.05 29.36 0.53
N LYS A 11 36.98 28.40 1.46
CA LYS A 11 35.73 27.76 1.88
C LYS A 11 35.16 28.51 3.08
N LEU A 12 33.93 28.98 2.97
CA LEU A 12 33.21 29.64 4.06
C LEU A 12 31.93 28.87 4.35
N ALA A 13 31.61 28.64 5.62
CA ALA A 13 30.41 27.92 6.02
C ALA A 13 29.41 28.88 6.66
N VAL A 14 28.15 28.80 6.22
CA VAL A 14 27.03 29.53 6.82
C VAL A 14 26.23 28.56 7.67
N ARG A 15 26.02 28.90 8.94
CA ARG A 15 25.08 28.18 9.82
C ARG A 15 23.76 28.96 9.87
N PRO A 16 22.62 28.33 9.52
CA PRO A 16 21.31 28.89 9.84
C PRO A 16 21.06 28.90 11.36
N SER A 17 20.12 29.73 11.79
CA SER A 17 19.66 29.85 13.18
C SER A 17 19.01 28.52 13.63
N PRO A 18 19.24 28.05 14.87
CA PRO A 18 18.64 26.80 15.38
C PRO A 18 17.18 26.96 15.84
N SER A 19 16.52 28.11 15.64
CA SER A 19 15.13 28.31 16.05
C SER A 19 14.17 27.91 14.93
N GLN A 20 13.16 27.08 15.23
CA GLN A 20 12.14 26.57 14.30
C GLN A 20 11.29 27.65 13.59
N SER A 21 11.55 28.94 13.82
CA SER A 21 10.84 30.08 13.23
C SER A 21 11.71 31.01 12.38
N GLU A 22 13.03 30.79 12.31
CA GLU A 22 13.97 31.59 11.51
C GLU A 22 14.72 30.67 10.54
N LEU A 23 14.03 30.26 9.48
CA LEU A 23 14.51 29.30 8.47
C LEU A 23 15.70 29.78 7.62
N ASP A 24 16.32 30.92 7.94
CA ASP A 24 17.44 31.45 7.17
C ASP A 24 18.36 32.30 8.04
N ALA A 25 19.65 32.34 7.69
CA ALA A 25 20.55 33.34 8.27
C ALA A 25 20.00 34.76 7.96
N PRO A 26 19.91 35.68 8.94
CA PRO A 26 19.41 37.03 8.69
C PRO A 26 20.19 37.75 7.60
N ILE A 27 19.52 38.63 6.85
CA ILE A 27 20.18 39.54 5.90
C ILE A 27 21.27 40.34 6.63
N ASP A 28 22.35 40.63 5.93
CA ASP A 28 23.58 41.27 6.41
C ASP A 28 24.44 40.44 7.38
N THR A 29 24.06 39.19 7.67
CA THR A 29 24.92 38.27 8.44
C THR A 29 26.25 38.08 7.74
N ARG A 30 27.36 38.34 8.44
CA ARG A 30 28.72 38.15 7.92
C ARG A 30 29.07 36.67 7.89
N VAL A 31 29.32 36.13 6.70
CA VAL A 31 29.64 34.70 6.49
C VAL A 31 31.14 34.45 6.35
N GLY A 32 31.89 35.50 6.05
CA GLY A 32 33.31 35.60 6.32
C GLY A 32 34.00 36.56 5.35
N ARG A 33 35.32 36.45 5.19
CA ARG A 33 36.11 37.56 4.67
C ARG A 33 37.17 37.11 3.68
N VAL A 34 37.27 37.81 2.55
CA VAL A 34 38.39 37.71 1.62
C VAL A 34 39.45 38.73 2.02
N GLN A 35 40.69 38.27 2.16
CA GLN A 35 41.81 39.16 2.46
C GLN A 35 42.10 40.03 1.23
N LEU A 36 41.86 41.34 1.34
CA LEU A 36 42.15 42.29 0.28
C LEU A 36 43.65 42.54 0.19
N VAL A 37 44.17 42.59 -1.04
CA VAL A 37 45.55 42.92 -1.35
C VAL A 37 45.65 44.41 -1.72
N PRO A 38 46.53 45.20 -1.07
CA PRO A 38 46.72 46.61 -1.43
C PRO A 38 47.04 46.79 -2.92
N GLY A 39 46.39 47.75 -3.57
CA GLY A 39 46.54 48.00 -5.01
C GLY A 39 45.69 47.12 -5.93
N TYR A 40 44.91 46.18 -5.37
CA TYR A 40 43.91 45.42 -6.12
C TYR A 40 42.50 46.00 -5.94
N PHE A 41 41.75 46.07 -7.04
CA PHE A 41 40.33 46.45 -7.04
C PHE A 41 39.46 45.24 -7.33
N TYR A 42 38.49 44.95 -6.46
CA TYR A 42 37.68 43.73 -6.51
C TYR A 42 36.26 44.04 -6.98
N LYS A 43 35.67 43.11 -7.74
CA LYS A 43 34.26 43.15 -8.14
C LYS A 43 33.69 41.73 -8.20
N VAL A 44 32.45 41.55 -7.75
CA VAL A 44 31.71 40.30 -7.96
C VAL A 44 31.39 40.14 -9.44
N SER A 45 31.72 38.98 -10.00
CA SER A 45 31.40 38.60 -11.37
C SER A 45 30.08 37.83 -11.43
N GLY A 46 29.31 38.06 -12.48
CA GLY A 46 28.03 37.38 -12.71
C GLY A 46 26.91 37.87 -11.78
N VAL A 47 25.82 37.11 -11.78
CA VAL A 47 24.65 37.36 -10.93
C VAL A 47 24.79 36.48 -9.69
N ASN A 48 24.78 37.09 -8.51
CA ASN A 48 24.65 36.38 -7.25
C ASN A 48 23.47 36.97 -6.48
N GLN A 49 22.50 36.12 -6.13
CA GLN A 49 21.29 36.55 -5.42
C GLN A 49 21.41 36.39 -3.90
N TYR A 50 22.33 35.55 -3.42
CA TYR A 50 22.38 35.11 -2.02
C TYR A 50 23.35 35.89 -1.15
N PHE A 51 24.43 36.43 -1.73
CA PHE A 51 25.49 37.08 -0.96
C PHE A 51 25.94 38.42 -1.56
N ASP A 52 26.31 39.34 -0.68
CA ASP A 52 26.99 40.57 -1.04
C ASP A 52 28.46 40.52 -0.65
N PHE A 53 29.28 41.31 -1.35
CA PHE A 53 30.71 41.46 -1.08
C PHE A 53 31.05 42.93 -0.91
N ASP A 54 31.49 43.29 0.29
CA ASP A 54 31.98 44.62 0.59
C ASP A 54 33.41 44.78 0.09
N THR A 55 33.57 45.53 -1.01
CA THR A 55 34.87 45.79 -1.64
C THR A 55 35.84 46.63 -0.79
N ALA A 56 35.37 47.34 0.23
CA ALA A 56 36.21 48.14 1.11
C ALA A 56 36.77 47.31 2.27
N THR A 57 35.99 46.37 2.80
CA THR A 57 36.37 45.59 3.98
C THR A 57 36.75 44.14 3.68
N GLY A 58 36.29 43.61 2.54
CA GLY A 58 36.44 42.22 2.12
C GLY A 58 35.42 41.27 2.73
N TRP A 59 34.42 41.77 3.47
CA TRP A 59 33.37 40.93 4.07
C TRP A 59 32.38 40.44 3.01
N ILE A 60 31.97 39.19 3.17
CA ILE A 60 30.83 38.59 2.47
C ILE A 60 29.66 38.55 3.46
N THR A 61 28.50 39.04 3.04
CA THR A 61 27.28 39.09 3.84
C THR A 61 26.12 38.42 3.14
N VAL A 62 25.15 37.92 3.90
CA VAL A 62 23.90 37.38 3.36
C VAL A 62 23.06 38.51 2.78
N ARG A 63 22.58 38.35 1.54
CA ARG A 63 21.75 39.34 0.82
C ARG A 63 20.27 38.97 0.83
N SER A 64 19.98 37.68 0.76
CA SER A 64 18.62 37.11 0.75
C SER A 64 18.59 35.86 1.60
N THR A 65 17.39 35.30 1.80
CA THR A 65 17.22 33.95 2.33
C THR A 65 18.04 32.92 1.53
N VAL A 66 18.63 31.96 2.23
CA VAL A 66 19.55 30.94 1.71
C VAL A 66 19.06 29.56 2.13
N ASP A 67 18.20 29.02 1.30
CA ASP A 67 17.68 27.65 1.39
C ASP A 67 18.70 26.67 0.78
N ARG A 68 19.10 25.65 1.56
CA ARG A 68 20.13 24.68 1.16
C ARG A 68 19.62 23.78 0.04
N GLU A 69 18.37 23.35 0.12
CA GLU A 69 17.67 22.48 -0.81
C GLU A 69 17.56 23.15 -2.19
N ARG A 70 17.44 24.48 -2.21
CA ARG A 70 17.39 25.26 -3.47
C ARG A 70 18.75 25.56 -4.10
N CYS A 71 19.81 25.64 -3.30
CA CYS A 71 21.17 25.92 -3.79
C CYS A 71 22.07 24.67 -3.88
N ASN A 72 21.52 23.47 -3.65
CA ASN A 72 22.26 22.21 -3.63
C ASN A 72 23.48 22.23 -2.69
N GLY A 73 23.38 22.94 -1.56
CA GLY A 73 24.40 22.97 -0.50
C GLY A 73 25.63 23.84 -0.74
N SER A 74 25.77 24.52 -1.89
CA SER A 74 26.87 25.47 -2.08
C SER A 74 26.57 26.55 -3.12
N VAL A 75 27.19 27.71 -2.92
CA VAL A 75 27.11 28.85 -3.85
C VAL A 75 28.51 29.29 -4.23
N ASP A 76 28.77 29.36 -5.53
CA ASP A 76 30.03 29.87 -6.10
C ASP A 76 30.00 31.39 -6.21
N LEU A 77 30.99 32.05 -5.61
CA LEU A 77 31.23 33.49 -5.70
C LEU A 77 32.54 33.76 -6.42
N LEU A 78 32.45 34.34 -7.61
CA LEU A 78 33.61 34.67 -8.41
C LEU A 78 33.95 36.15 -8.26
N LEU A 79 35.11 36.46 -7.68
CA LEU A 79 35.61 37.84 -7.59
C LEU A 79 36.68 38.06 -8.65
N VAL A 80 36.51 39.11 -9.45
CA VAL A 80 37.54 39.59 -10.36
C VAL A 80 38.30 40.72 -9.67
N ALA A 81 39.61 40.56 -9.55
CA ALA A 81 40.51 41.56 -9.01
C ALA A 81 41.35 42.18 -10.14
N THR A 82 41.65 43.48 -10.05
CA THR A 82 42.47 44.22 -11.02
C THR A 82 43.69 44.83 -10.32
N PRO A 83 44.96 44.62 -10.75
CA PRO A 83 45.43 43.89 -11.95
C PRO A 83 44.91 42.44 -12.04
N PRO A 84 44.72 41.88 -13.26
CA PRO A 84 43.82 40.76 -13.50
C PRO A 84 44.19 39.54 -12.66
N SER A 85 43.30 39.20 -11.74
CA SER A 85 43.35 38.00 -10.92
C SER A 85 41.92 37.55 -10.62
N ILE A 86 41.74 36.26 -10.39
CA ILE A 86 40.43 35.68 -10.10
C ILE A 86 40.53 35.02 -8.72
N VAL A 87 39.56 35.34 -7.86
CA VAL A 87 39.37 34.66 -6.58
C VAL A 87 38.05 33.91 -6.66
N HIS A 88 38.13 32.58 -6.50
CA HIS A 88 36.96 31.70 -6.48
C HIS A 88 36.66 31.34 -5.03
N VAL A 89 35.52 31.83 -4.55
CA VAL A 89 35.05 31.60 -3.19
C VAL A 89 33.88 30.63 -3.24
N VAL A 90 33.95 29.56 -2.46
CA VAL A 90 32.86 28.57 -2.35
C VAL A 90 32.22 28.75 -0.99
N VAL A 91 30.96 29.19 -0.99
CA VAL A 91 30.16 29.28 0.24
C VAL A 91 29.40 27.98 0.41
N ILE A 92 29.70 27.25 1.47
CA ILE A 92 29.04 26.00 1.86
C ILE A 92 27.86 26.35 2.76
N VAL A 93 26.66 25.92 2.34
CA VAL A 93 25.43 26.09 3.11
C VAL A 93 25.22 24.82 3.93
N LEU A 94 25.13 24.97 5.24
CA LEU A 94 24.88 23.85 6.14
C LEU A 94 23.39 23.55 6.21
N ASP A 95 23.11 22.26 6.33
CA ASP A 95 21.77 21.69 6.36
C ASP A 95 21.07 21.88 7.71
N VAL A 96 19.74 22.01 7.65
CA VAL A 96 18.84 22.06 8.80
C VAL A 96 17.72 21.07 8.53
N ASN A 97 17.23 20.40 9.58
CA ASN A 97 16.09 19.47 9.44
C ASN A 97 14.77 20.25 9.33
N ASP A 98 14.51 20.80 8.16
CA ASP A 98 13.38 21.67 7.86
C ASP A 98 12.38 21.09 6.84
N HIS A 99 12.65 19.91 6.31
CA HIS A 99 11.68 19.05 5.63
C HIS A 99 11.34 17.85 6.52
N ALA A 100 10.30 17.11 6.14
CA ALA A 100 9.96 15.85 6.80
C ALA A 100 9.88 14.79 5.70
N PRO A 101 10.09 13.50 6.03
CA PRO A 101 9.99 12.46 5.03
C PRO A 101 8.65 12.50 4.31
N GLU A 102 8.66 12.42 2.98
CA GLU A 102 7.45 12.48 2.18
C GLU A 102 7.29 11.19 1.37
N PHE A 103 6.11 10.58 1.47
CA PHE A 103 5.74 9.47 0.60
C PHE A 103 5.30 9.99 -0.76
N PRO A 104 5.66 9.33 -1.88
CA PRO A 104 5.29 9.77 -3.22
C PRO A 104 3.78 9.89 -3.48
N VAL A 105 2.98 9.18 -2.68
CA VAL A 105 1.52 9.13 -2.77
C VAL A 105 0.89 9.13 -1.37
N PRO A 106 -0.31 9.72 -1.22
CA PRO A 106 -1.02 9.76 0.07
C PRO A 106 -1.52 8.38 0.51
N PHE A 107 -1.68 7.44 -0.43
CA PHE A 107 -2.03 6.06 -0.12
C PHE A 107 -1.48 5.07 -1.15
N GLN A 108 -1.33 3.81 -0.75
CA GLN A 108 -0.88 2.70 -1.59
C GLN A 108 -1.86 1.52 -1.47
N ASN A 109 -2.21 0.91 -2.60
CA ASN A 109 -3.10 -0.25 -2.64
C ASN A 109 -2.29 -1.52 -2.94
N VAL A 110 -2.55 -2.55 -2.17
CA VAL A 110 -1.89 -3.85 -2.28
C VAL A 110 -2.95 -4.94 -2.25
N SER A 111 -2.77 -5.99 -3.04
CA SER A 111 -3.63 -7.17 -3.03
C SER A 111 -2.82 -8.40 -2.66
N LEU A 112 -3.32 -9.22 -1.74
CA LEU A 112 -2.71 -10.47 -1.30
C LEU A 112 -3.73 -11.59 -1.31
N VAL A 113 -3.32 -12.78 -1.74
CA VAL A 113 -4.18 -13.96 -1.59
C VAL A 113 -4.09 -14.45 -0.15
N GLU A 114 -5.20 -14.90 0.46
CA GLU A 114 -5.19 -15.34 1.87
C GLU A 114 -4.27 -16.55 2.13
N SER A 115 -4.06 -17.39 1.12
CA SER A 115 -3.09 -18.49 1.15
C SER A 115 -1.61 -18.05 1.10
N SER A 116 -1.32 -16.73 1.12
CA SER A 116 0.05 -16.21 1.14
C SER A 116 0.80 -16.68 2.39
N ALA A 117 1.99 -17.25 2.18
CA ALA A 117 2.80 -17.76 3.28
C ALA A 117 3.33 -16.63 4.18
N ILE A 118 3.52 -16.93 5.47
CA ILE A 118 4.26 -16.05 6.40
C ILE A 118 5.66 -15.78 5.83
N GLY A 119 6.09 -14.52 5.86
CA GLY A 119 7.32 -14.04 5.24
C GLY A 119 7.17 -13.60 3.78
N THR A 120 5.97 -13.70 3.19
CA THR A 120 5.68 -13.08 1.88
C THR A 120 5.89 -11.58 1.97
N ARG A 121 6.62 -11.01 1.00
CA ARG A 121 6.98 -9.59 0.95
C ARG A 121 6.44 -8.92 -0.30
N ILE A 122 5.94 -7.70 -0.13
CA ILE A 122 5.41 -6.88 -1.21
C ILE A 122 6.10 -5.52 -1.16
N PRO A 123 6.68 -5.04 -2.27
CA PRO A 123 7.30 -3.74 -2.29
C PRO A 123 6.26 -2.64 -2.08
N LEU A 124 6.61 -1.68 -1.23
CA LEU A 124 5.93 -0.40 -1.06
C LEU A 124 6.83 0.72 -1.58
N LEU A 125 6.22 1.86 -1.91
CA LEU A 125 6.95 3.09 -2.21
C LEU A 125 7.50 3.67 -0.89
N PRO A 126 8.83 3.76 -0.71
CA PRO A 126 9.44 4.36 0.47
C PRO A 126 9.23 5.88 0.48
N ALA A 127 9.37 6.49 1.66
CA ALA A 127 9.43 7.94 1.78
C ALA A 127 10.82 8.47 1.39
N THR A 128 10.86 9.72 0.94
CA THR A 128 12.09 10.46 0.62
C THR A 128 12.10 11.79 1.34
N ASP A 129 13.28 12.26 1.74
CA ASP A 129 13.45 13.55 2.41
C ASP A 129 14.55 14.33 1.68
N PRO A 130 14.30 15.60 1.28
CA PRO A 130 15.25 16.39 0.51
C PRO A 130 16.43 16.92 1.32
N ASP A 131 16.38 16.87 2.66
CA ASP A 131 17.42 17.37 3.55
C ASP A 131 18.72 16.55 3.38
N ALA A 132 19.86 17.09 3.83
CA ALA A 132 21.16 16.42 3.64
C ALA A 132 21.52 15.47 4.79
N GLY A 133 22.19 14.37 4.43
CA GLY A 133 22.77 13.47 5.42
C GLY A 133 21.72 12.90 6.36
N ARG A 134 21.93 13.01 7.68
CA ARG A 134 21.06 12.39 8.68
C ARG A 134 19.66 13.03 8.74
N ASN A 135 19.53 14.30 8.37
CA ASN A 135 18.25 15.01 8.32
C ASN A 135 17.37 14.45 7.19
N GLY A 136 17.96 14.17 6.01
CA GLY A 136 17.22 13.55 4.91
C GLY A 136 17.19 12.01 4.91
N THR A 137 17.76 11.36 5.93
CA THR A 137 17.80 9.89 6.01
C THR A 137 16.65 9.39 6.85
N VAL A 138 15.75 8.61 6.25
CA VAL A 138 14.73 7.85 7.00
C VAL A 138 15.41 6.76 7.82
N VAL A 139 15.26 6.82 9.14
CA VAL A 139 15.89 5.88 10.07
C VAL A 139 14.92 4.85 10.65
N GLU A 140 13.61 5.11 10.55
CA GLU A 140 12.58 4.29 11.15
C GLU A 140 11.28 4.35 10.34
N TYR A 141 10.70 3.18 10.07
CA TYR A 141 9.36 3.02 9.53
C TYR A 141 8.46 2.34 10.57
N GLY A 142 7.23 2.81 10.72
CA GLY A 142 6.28 2.29 11.71
C GLY A 142 4.90 2.05 11.14
N ILE A 143 4.14 1.14 11.76
CA ILE A 143 2.70 1.01 11.58
C ILE A 143 2.04 1.60 12.83
N GLU A 144 1.34 2.72 12.69
CA GLU A 144 0.81 3.51 13.81
C GLU A 144 -0.46 2.91 14.44
N ASN A 145 -1.17 2.06 13.69
CA ASN A 145 -2.34 1.35 14.18
C ASN A 145 -2.05 -0.14 14.38
N THR A 146 -2.83 -0.80 15.24
CA THR A 146 -2.65 -2.21 15.58
C THR A 146 -3.09 -3.12 14.43
N VAL A 147 -2.12 -3.72 13.76
CA VAL A 147 -2.30 -4.71 12.68
C VAL A 147 -1.22 -5.78 12.84
N ASP A 148 -1.55 -6.88 13.52
CA ASP A 148 -0.57 -7.91 13.90
C ASP A 148 -0.19 -8.82 12.72
N GLU A 149 -1.05 -8.87 11.70
CA GLU A 149 -0.87 -9.73 10.52
C GLU A 149 0.27 -9.27 9.61
N PHE A 150 0.73 -8.02 9.77
CA PHE A 150 1.70 -7.38 8.89
C PHE A 150 2.86 -6.74 9.66
N GLY A 151 3.99 -6.59 8.99
CA GLY A 151 5.12 -5.80 9.43
C GLY A 151 5.79 -5.07 8.29
N LEU A 152 6.67 -4.13 8.63
CA LEU A 152 7.49 -3.42 7.66
C LEU A 152 8.94 -3.91 7.72
N ILE A 153 9.55 -4.03 6.55
CA ILE A 153 10.98 -4.26 6.38
C ILE A 153 11.52 -3.17 5.49
N TYR A 154 12.51 -2.44 5.99
CA TYR A 154 13.31 -1.51 5.21
C TYR A 154 14.70 -2.10 5.05
N ASP A 155 15.14 -2.31 3.82
CA ASP A 155 16.43 -2.95 3.54
C ASP A 155 17.55 -1.94 3.27
N ASP A 156 18.79 -2.43 3.24
CA ASP A 156 19.98 -1.62 2.99
C ASP A 156 20.03 -1.04 1.56
N ALA A 157 19.19 -1.54 0.64
CA ALA A 157 19.06 -1.02 -0.72
C ALA A 157 18.08 0.15 -0.81
N GLY A 158 17.44 0.53 0.31
CA GLY A 158 16.48 1.61 0.39
C GLY A 158 15.07 1.21 -0.08
N LEU A 159 14.78 -0.09 -0.12
CA LEU A 159 13.47 -0.61 -0.48
C LEU A 159 12.63 -0.87 0.77
N LEU A 160 11.36 -0.49 0.71
CA LEU A 160 10.37 -0.76 1.75
C LEU A 160 9.50 -1.93 1.33
N TYR A 161 9.28 -2.87 2.24
CA TYR A 161 8.43 -4.04 2.04
C TYR A 161 7.38 -4.14 3.14
N LEU A 162 6.16 -4.49 2.74
CA LEU A 162 5.16 -5.05 3.61
C LEU A 162 5.38 -6.56 3.71
N GLU A 163 5.55 -7.09 4.91
CA GLU A 163 5.76 -8.52 5.18
C GLU A 163 4.57 -9.12 5.91
N VAL A 164 4.08 -10.27 5.44
CA VAL A 164 3.05 -11.07 6.13
C VAL A 164 3.68 -11.76 7.35
N ARG A 165 3.13 -11.54 8.54
CA ARG A 165 3.64 -12.07 9.81
C ARG A 165 2.76 -13.15 10.44
N LEU A 166 1.46 -13.12 10.16
CA LEU A 166 0.50 -14.13 10.60
C LEU A 166 -0.29 -14.65 9.39
N PRO A 167 -0.92 -15.83 9.50
CA PRO A 167 -1.82 -16.33 8.47
C PRO A 167 -2.93 -15.31 8.17
N LEU A 168 -3.25 -15.17 6.89
CA LEU A 168 -4.33 -14.32 6.42
C LEU A 168 -5.60 -15.18 6.27
N ASP A 169 -6.75 -14.54 6.44
CA ASP A 169 -8.07 -15.16 6.34
C ASP A 169 -9.04 -14.08 5.86
N ARG A 170 -9.55 -14.24 4.65
CA ARG A 170 -10.43 -13.28 3.99
C ARG A 170 -11.82 -13.30 4.62
N GLU A 171 -12.33 -14.46 5.04
CA GLU A 171 -13.60 -14.63 5.75
C GLU A 171 -13.59 -13.85 7.07
N SER A 172 -12.44 -13.81 7.74
CA SER A 172 -12.24 -12.99 8.94
C SER A 172 -12.07 -11.50 8.61
N LYS A 173 -11.23 -11.15 7.63
CA LYS A 173 -10.84 -9.75 7.37
C LYS A 173 -10.42 -9.51 5.92
N GLN A 174 -11.37 -9.12 5.07
CA GLN A 174 -11.11 -8.84 3.66
C GLN A 174 -10.27 -7.57 3.39
N LEU A 175 -10.44 -6.51 4.19
CA LEU A 175 -9.78 -5.22 3.98
C LEU A 175 -9.00 -4.82 5.24
N VAL A 176 -7.71 -4.51 5.06
CA VAL A 176 -6.83 -4.06 6.12
C VAL A 176 -6.30 -2.67 5.78
N THR A 177 -6.50 -1.72 6.69
CA THR A 177 -5.97 -0.35 6.55
C THR A 177 -4.82 -0.17 7.54
N MET A 178 -3.67 0.30 7.04
CA MET A 178 -2.48 0.58 7.85
C MET A 178 -2.04 2.03 7.67
N ASN A 179 -1.80 2.72 8.77
CA ASN A 179 -1.19 4.05 8.80
C ASN A 179 0.31 3.87 8.96
N ILE A 180 1.06 4.15 7.91
CA ILE A 180 2.50 3.99 7.88
C ILE A 180 3.15 5.33 8.20
N SER A 181 4.16 5.31 9.06
CA SER A 181 5.03 6.45 9.35
C SER A 181 6.44 6.23 8.82
N ALA A 182 7.11 7.32 8.45
CA ALA A 182 8.52 7.36 8.12
C ALA A 182 9.17 8.50 8.91
N LYS A 183 10.22 8.21 9.68
CA LYS A 183 10.86 9.17 10.58
C LYS A 183 12.30 9.39 10.18
N ASP A 184 12.70 10.65 10.08
CA ASP A 184 14.07 11.02 9.78
C ASP A 184 15.01 10.86 10.98
N GLY A 185 16.31 10.98 10.72
CA GLY A 185 17.35 10.95 11.73
C GLY A 185 17.69 12.32 12.34
N GLY A 186 16.99 13.39 11.96
CA GLY A 186 17.27 14.75 12.37
C GLY A 186 17.05 14.99 13.87
N ILE A 187 17.45 16.18 14.35
CA ILE A 187 17.24 16.60 15.74
C ILE A 187 16.70 18.04 15.75
N PRO A 188 15.41 18.27 16.06
CA PRO A 188 14.39 17.25 16.35
C PRO A 188 14.05 16.42 15.10
N ALA A 189 13.73 15.15 15.32
CA ALA A 189 13.29 14.27 14.24
C ALA A 189 11.90 14.68 13.75
N ARG A 190 11.65 14.52 12.45
CA ARG A 190 10.34 14.75 11.84
C ARG A 190 9.82 13.46 11.20
N THR A 191 8.51 13.43 10.98
CA THR A 191 7.78 12.22 10.59
C THR A 191 6.79 12.51 9.47
N GLY A 192 6.86 11.73 8.41
CA GLY A 192 5.88 11.64 7.34
C GLY A 192 4.92 10.48 7.51
N TYR A 193 3.78 10.54 6.82
CA TYR A 193 2.73 9.52 6.91
C TYR A 193 2.13 9.18 5.54
N THR A 194 1.69 7.93 5.38
CA THR A 194 0.88 7.46 4.25
C THR A 194 -0.07 6.36 4.71
N THR A 195 -1.11 6.07 3.94
CA THR A 195 -2.03 4.95 4.23
C THR A 195 -1.82 3.80 3.26
N VAL A 196 -1.71 2.57 3.76
CA VAL A 196 -1.69 1.36 2.93
C VAL A 196 -3.01 0.62 3.09
N TYR A 197 -3.68 0.36 1.96
CA TYR A 197 -4.88 -0.47 1.89
C TYR A 197 -4.50 -1.84 1.33
N VAL A 198 -4.74 -2.88 2.11
CA VAL A 198 -4.53 -4.27 1.69
C VAL A 198 -5.88 -4.93 1.47
N GLU A 199 -6.09 -5.40 0.25
CA GLU A 199 -7.20 -6.28 -0.11
C GLU A 199 -6.74 -7.74 -0.03
N ILE A 200 -7.40 -8.53 0.80
CA ILE A 200 -7.21 -9.97 0.87
C ILE A 200 -8.13 -10.62 -0.16
N LEU A 201 -7.54 -11.40 -1.07
CA LEU A 201 -8.19 -12.11 -2.16
C LEU A 201 -8.51 -13.53 -1.74
N ASP A 202 -9.72 -13.93 -2.14
CA ASP A 202 -10.35 -15.20 -1.83
C ASP A 202 -9.67 -16.41 -2.47
N VAL A 203 -9.63 -17.49 -1.71
CA VAL A 203 -9.25 -18.85 -2.09
C VAL A 203 -10.40 -19.77 -1.70
N ASN A 204 -10.65 -20.80 -2.53
CA ASN A 204 -11.65 -21.82 -2.21
C ASN A 204 -11.11 -22.77 -1.14
N ASP A 205 -11.15 -22.36 0.13
CA ASP A 205 -10.67 -23.14 1.27
C ASP A 205 -11.77 -23.49 2.28
N ASN A 206 -13.00 -22.99 2.08
CA ASN A 206 -14.19 -23.46 2.78
C ASN A 206 -15.00 -24.42 1.90
N ALA A 207 -15.48 -25.50 2.51
CA ALA A 207 -16.38 -26.44 1.83
C ALA A 207 -17.84 -26.14 2.19
N PRO A 208 -18.81 -26.40 1.30
CA PRO A 208 -20.21 -26.18 1.60
C PRO A 208 -20.67 -26.97 2.82
N THR A 209 -21.35 -26.30 3.74
CA THR A 209 -21.90 -26.90 4.95
C THR A 209 -23.41 -26.86 4.93
N PHE A 210 -24.06 -28.02 5.10
CA PHE A 210 -25.52 -28.09 5.22
C PHE A 210 -25.98 -27.54 6.58
N SER A 211 -27.11 -26.83 6.59
CA SER A 211 -27.72 -26.27 7.81
C SER A 211 -28.22 -27.35 8.79
N SER A 212 -28.47 -28.56 8.31
CA SER A 212 -28.81 -29.73 9.10
C SER A 212 -28.13 -30.97 8.53
N ARG A 213 -27.70 -31.88 9.42
CA ARG A 213 -27.18 -33.20 9.02
C ARG A 213 -28.28 -34.14 8.53
N GLU A 214 -29.52 -33.88 8.91
CA GLU A 214 -30.68 -34.69 8.56
C GLU A 214 -31.84 -33.78 8.11
N LEU A 215 -32.47 -34.15 7.00
CA LEU A 215 -33.66 -33.49 6.47
C LEU A 215 -34.78 -34.52 6.40
N GLU A 216 -35.81 -34.35 7.24
CA GLU A 216 -37.01 -35.19 7.18
C GLU A 216 -38.03 -34.58 6.23
N ALA A 217 -38.36 -35.32 5.17
CA ALA A 217 -39.38 -34.94 4.20
C ALA A 217 -40.48 -36.00 4.14
N LYS A 218 -41.75 -35.58 4.29
CA LYS A 218 -42.91 -36.46 4.20
C LYS A 218 -43.58 -36.30 2.85
N TRP A 219 -43.63 -37.38 2.09
CA TRP A 219 -44.35 -37.42 0.81
C TRP A 219 -45.45 -38.48 0.85
N ASN A 220 -46.67 -38.07 0.52
CA ASN A 220 -47.87 -38.92 0.58
C ASN A 220 -48.15 -39.65 -0.75
N GLY A 221 -47.18 -39.69 -1.67
CA GLY A 221 -47.31 -40.35 -2.96
C GLY A 221 -48.21 -39.61 -3.97
N ARG A 222 -48.71 -38.41 -3.63
CA ARG A 222 -49.58 -37.65 -4.54
C ARG A 222 -48.76 -36.64 -5.36
N PRO A 223 -49.00 -36.56 -6.68
CA PRO A 223 -48.45 -35.48 -7.50
C PRO A 223 -49.01 -34.12 -7.04
N ALA A 224 -48.26 -33.04 -7.27
CA ALA A 224 -48.67 -31.68 -6.90
C ALA A 224 -50.08 -31.35 -7.44
N PRO A 225 -50.95 -30.68 -6.66
CA PRO A 225 -52.37 -30.48 -7.00
C PRO A 225 -52.65 -29.58 -8.22
N ASN A 226 -51.64 -29.24 -9.03
CA ASN A 226 -51.69 -28.20 -10.05
C ASN A 226 -51.57 -28.73 -11.48
N THR A 227 -51.39 -30.03 -11.70
CA THR A 227 -51.51 -30.59 -13.06
C THR A 227 -52.95 -31.03 -13.30
N SER A 228 -53.76 -30.07 -13.73
CA SER A 228 -55.07 -30.33 -14.34
C SER A 228 -54.89 -31.12 -15.64
N ARG A 229 -54.80 -32.44 -15.53
CA ARG A 229 -55.32 -33.31 -16.60
C ARG A 229 -56.35 -34.24 -15.99
N SER A 230 -57.54 -34.12 -16.55
CA SER A 230 -58.76 -34.85 -16.25
C SER A 230 -58.51 -36.33 -16.02
N ALA A 231 -59.18 -36.86 -15.00
CA ALA A 231 -59.37 -38.28 -14.79
C ALA A 231 -60.00 -38.90 -16.04
N ASP A 232 -59.18 -39.53 -16.87
CA ASP A 232 -59.47 -40.66 -17.75
C ASP A 232 -58.36 -40.76 -18.80
N GLN A 233 -57.26 -41.44 -18.46
CA GLN A 233 -56.55 -42.28 -19.42
C GLN A 233 -55.48 -43.12 -18.75
N GLN A 234 -55.75 -44.40 -18.71
CA GLN A 234 -54.85 -45.50 -18.49
C GLN A 234 -53.80 -45.55 -19.61
N ILE A 235 -52.59 -45.02 -19.40
CA ILE A 235 -51.44 -45.24 -20.29
C ILE A 235 -50.17 -45.47 -19.45
N CYS A 236 -49.67 -46.70 -19.50
CA CYS A 236 -48.31 -47.05 -19.11
C CYS A 236 -47.27 -46.45 -20.08
N SER A 237 -46.08 -46.18 -19.55
CA SER A 237 -44.75 -46.21 -20.20
C SER A 237 -44.15 -44.98 -20.91
N THR A 238 -44.83 -43.83 -21.04
CA THR A 238 -44.18 -42.63 -21.63
C THR A 238 -44.50 -41.37 -20.86
N ILE A 239 -44.12 -41.31 -19.59
CA ILE A 239 -44.23 -40.07 -18.82
C ILE A 239 -42.86 -39.65 -18.29
N SER A 240 -42.03 -39.17 -19.22
CA SER A 240 -40.88 -38.31 -18.92
C SER A 240 -41.31 -36.89 -18.48
N GLY A 241 -42.49 -36.74 -17.88
CA GLY A 241 -43.09 -35.42 -17.62
C GLY A 241 -44.17 -35.39 -16.53
N LEU A 242 -44.20 -36.36 -15.61
CA LEU A 242 -45.14 -36.35 -14.48
C LEU A 242 -44.62 -35.34 -13.46
N ALA A 243 -45.49 -34.42 -13.07
CA ALA A 243 -45.25 -33.38 -12.09
C ALA A 243 -44.52 -33.91 -10.86
N ALA A 244 -43.24 -33.59 -10.76
CA ALA A 244 -42.47 -33.93 -9.59
C ALA A 244 -42.95 -33.01 -8.45
N THR A 245 -43.33 -33.62 -7.32
CA THR A 245 -43.75 -32.85 -6.15
C THR A 245 -42.48 -32.39 -5.43
N PRO A 246 -42.32 -31.09 -5.13
CA PRO A 246 -41.22 -30.64 -4.28
C PRO A 246 -41.43 -31.19 -2.87
N ILE A 247 -40.41 -31.86 -2.33
CA ILE A 247 -40.49 -32.56 -1.03
C ILE A 247 -39.55 -31.97 0.02
N ALA A 248 -38.46 -31.34 -0.42
CA ALA A 248 -37.48 -30.71 0.46
C ALA A 248 -36.76 -29.58 -0.27
N THR A 249 -36.21 -28.66 0.51
CA THR A 249 -35.27 -27.65 0.02
C THR A 249 -33.96 -27.87 0.76
N LEU A 250 -32.89 -28.11 0.00
CA LEU A 250 -31.54 -28.18 0.54
C LEU A 250 -31.06 -26.77 0.88
N ASN A 251 -30.37 -26.68 2.01
CA ASN A 251 -29.77 -25.42 2.43
C ASN A 251 -28.36 -25.71 2.91
N ALA A 252 -27.39 -25.34 2.09
CA ALA A 252 -25.99 -25.30 2.44
C ALA A 252 -25.46 -23.86 2.28
N THR A 253 -24.42 -23.55 3.03
CA THR A 253 -23.71 -22.28 3.00
C THR A 253 -22.23 -22.53 2.78
N ASP A 254 -21.60 -21.62 2.06
CA ASP A 254 -20.16 -21.59 1.82
C ASP A 254 -19.67 -20.19 2.16
N ALA A 255 -18.52 -20.10 2.83
CA ALA A 255 -17.99 -18.84 3.33
C ALA A 255 -17.16 -18.08 2.28
N ASP A 256 -16.71 -18.78 1.24
CA ASP A 256 -15.88 -18.24 0.18
C ASP A 256 -16.65 -17.23 -0.71
N HIS A 257 -15.92 -16.38 -1.42
CA HIS A 257 -16.47 -15.30 -2.22
C HIS A 257 -16.73 -15.69 -3.69
N GLY A 258 -17.82 -15.15 -4.26
CA GLY A 258 -18.12 -15.29 -5.68
C GLY A 258 -18.37 -16.73 -6.12
N ARG A 259 -17.60 -17.24 -7.10
CA ARG A 259 -17.76 -18.61 -7.60
C ARG A 259 -17.28 -19.66 -6.61
N ASN A 260 -16.28 -19.32 -5.79
CA ASN A 260 -15.76 -20.21 -4.77
C ASN A 260 -16.85 -20.55 -3.75
N GLY A 261 -17.75 -19.60 -3.42
CA GLY A 261 -18.93 -19.89 -2.59
C GLY A 261 -20.19 -20.33 -3.34
N GLU A 262 -20.15 -20.54 -4.67
CA GLU A 262 -21.35 -20.88 -5.45
C GLU A 262 -21.67 -22.37 -5.36
N ILE A 263 -22.73 -22.71 -4.63
CA ILE A 263 -23.10 -24.10 -4.31
C ILE A 263 -23.88 -24.77 -5.46
N ILE A 264 -23.44 -25.97 -5.80
CA ILE A 264 -24.13 -26.95 -6.66
C ILE A 264 -24.55 -28.15 -5.80
N TYR A 265 -25.83 -28.48 -5.85
CA TYR A 265 -26.37 -29.68 -5.22
C TYR A 265 -26.43 -30.86 -6.20
N SER A 266 -26.16 -32.07 -5.70
CA SER A 266 -26.28 -33.30 -6.47
C SER A 266 -26.75 -34.49 -5.62
N ILE A 267 -27.34 -35.47 -6.29
CA ILE A 267 -27.71 -36.76 -5.71
C ILE A 267 -26.66 -37.79 -6.16
N PRO A 268 -25.96 -38.49 -5.25
CA PRO A 268 -25.06 -39.58 -5.59
C PRO A 268 -25.83 -40.89 -5.90
N GLY A 269 -25.25 -41.74 -6.74
CA GLY A 269 -25.66 -43.14 -6.89
C GLY A 269 -27.08 -43.40 -7.42
N ALA A 270 -27.68 -44.48 -6.92
CA ALA A 270 -28.96 -45.04 -7.40
C ALA A 270 -30.18 -44.20 -7.00
N GLU A 271 -30.03 -43.24 -6.10
CA GLU A 271 -31.13 -42.40 -5.60
C GLU A 271 -31.67 -41.43 -6.67
N ARG A 272 -30.91 -41.20 -7.74
CA ARG A 272 -31.33 -40.45 -8.94
C ARG A 272 -32.56 -41.07 -9.63
N GLU A 273 -32.83 -42.35 -9.38
CA GLU A 273 -34.01 -43.04 -9.93
C GLU A 273 -35.31 -42.66 -9.21
N HIS A 274 -35.21 -42.19 -7.96
CA HIS A 274 -36.36 -41.85 -7.11
C HIS A 274 -36.49 -40.35 -6.85
N PHE A 275 -35.39 -39.59 -6.95
CA PHE A 275 -35.36 -38.17 -6.66
C PHE A 275 -34.68 -37.40 -7.80
N ARG A 276 -35.06 -36.13 -7.96
CA ARG A 276 -34.34 -35.17 -8.80
C ARG A 276 -34.09 -33.89 -8.03
N ILE A 277 -33.04 -33.17 -8.40
CA ILE A 277 -32.71 -31.86 -7.85
C ILE A 277 -32.73 -30.84 -8.98
N GLU A 278 -33.40 -29.71 -8.75
CA GLU A 278 -33.32 -28.51 -9.58
C GLU A 278 -32.97 -27.33 -8.67
N GLY A 279 -31.77 -26.77 -8.86
CA GLY A 279 -31.22 -25.79 -7.91
C GLY A 279 -31.06 -26.40 -6.52
N SER A 280 -31.71 -25.83 -5.51
CA SER A 280 -31.76 -26.35 -4.14
C SER A 280 -32.99 -27.21 -3.85
N GLN A 281 -33.92 -27.36 -4.80
CA GLN A 281 -35.20 -28.02 -4.53
C GLN A 281 -35.15 -29.50 -4.93
N VAL A 282 -35.50 -30.37 -3.98
CA VAL A 282 -35.59 -31.82 -4.18
C VAL A 282 -37.02 -32.18 -4.54
N PHE A 283 -37.18 -32.99 -5.59
CA PHE A 283 -38.46 -33.49 -6.02
C PHE A 283 -38.49 -35.01 -6.00
N ALA A 284 -39.60 -35.58 -5.50
CA ALA A 284 -39.88 -37.01 -5.62
C ALA A 284 -40.34 -37.37 -7.03
N GLN A 285 -39.81 -38.46 -7.57
CA GLN A 285 -40.26 -39.07 -8.81
C GLN A 285 -41.18 -40.27 -8.49
N VAL A 286 -42.37 -40.30 -9.09
CA VAL A 286 -43.28 -41.43 -8.95
C VAL A 286 -42.80 -42.55 -9.88
N ARG A 287 -42.14 -43.56 -9.34
CA ARG A 287 -42.00 -44.89 -9.96
C ARG A 287 -42.35 -45.95 -8.91
N ASP A 288 -43.08 -46.96 -9.36
CA ASP A 288 -43.81 -48.00 -8.60
C ASP A 288 -43.52 -48.17 -7.10
N LYS A 289 -44.58 -48.15 -6.29
CA LYS A 289 -44.64 -48.50 -4.84
C LYS A 289 -43.32 -48.28 -4.08
N LEU A 290 -43.00 -47.03 -3.78
CA LEU A 290 -41.97 -46.68 -2.80
C LEU A 290 -42.29 -47.37 -1.46
N ARG A 291 -41.39 -48.25 -1.00
CA ARG A 291 -41.44 -48.84 0.34
C ARG A 291 -41.24 -47.74 1.39
N PRO A 292 -41.80 -47.88 2.62
CA PRO A 292 -41.71 -46.83 3.63
C PRO A 292 -40.26 -46.65 4.10
N LEU A 293 -39.85 -45.38 4.26
CA LEU A 293 -38.51 -44.89 4.58
C LEU A 293 -37.44 -45.20 3.52
N VAL A 294 -37.21 -44.22 2.65
CA VAL A 294 -36.00 -44.15 1.81
C VAL A 294 -35.09 -43.11 2.44
N TRP A 295 -33.94 -43.54 2.93
CA TRP A 295 -32.85 -42.66 3.31
C TRP A 295 -32.13 -42.24 2.04
N SER A 296 -31.82 -40.96 1.90
CA SER A 296 -31.06 -40.42 0.77
C SER A 296 -29.88 -39.59 1.23
N GLN A 297 -28.76 -39.68 0.50
CA GLN A 297 -27.60 -38.83 0.69
C GLN A 297 -27.64 -37.69 -0.33
N PHE A 298 -27.34 -36.47 0.12
CA PHE A 298 -27.22 -35.32 -0.76
C PHE A 298 -25.80 -34.75 -0.66
N CYS A 299 -25.25 -34.34 -1.79
CA CYS A 299 -23.92 -33.72 -1.86
C CYS A 299 -24.06 -32.25 -2.28
N ALA A 300 -23.24 -31.39 -1.67
CA ALA A 300 -23.05 -30.01 -2.08
C ALA A 300 -21.57 -29.81 -2.43
N THR A 301 -21.30 -29.12 -3.53
CA THR A 301 -19.94 -28.80 -4.02
C THR A 301 -19.93 -27.39 -4.58
N THR A 302 -18.79 -26.71 -4.57
CA THR A 302 -18.63 -25.39 -5.18
C THR A 302 -18.30 -25.49 -6.67
N LYS A 303 -18.57 -24.43 -7.44
CA LYS A 303 -18.11 -24.35 -8.84
C LYS A 303 -16.62 -24.05 -8.88
N CYS A 304 -15.84 -25.00 -9.39
CA CYS A 304 -14.46 -24.76 -9.81
C CYS A 304 -14.38 -23.74 -10.95
#